data_AF-A0A350LT10-F1
#
_entry.id   AF-A0A350LT10-F1
#
_cell.length_a   1.000
_cell.length_b   1.000
_cell.length_c   1.000
_cell.angle_alpha   90.00
_cell.angle_beta   90.00
_cell.angle_gamma   90.00
#
_symmetry.space_group_name_H-M   'P 1'
#
loop_
_entity.id
_entity.type
_entity.pdbx_description
1 polymer ?
#
loop_
_entity_poly.entity_id
_entity_poly.type
_entity_poly.pdbx_seq_one_letter_code
_entity_poly.pdbx_strand_id
1 'polypeptide(L)'
;KGTTSIGTAALVWSKAPAIVGAHDTGPLIRSKTGFWLAIPTPAAGRGLRGGRITPGEWERRRGLRLRFVYRRRGPSLLVADRARINKRGQAVASRAKTGRNQVTAPIFLLVPQVKLPKRLDLARDAERALDSVPGVIVANWVEGRR
;
A
#
# COMPACT_ATOMS: atom_id res chain seq x y z
N LYS A 1 -2.25 -4.83 22.43
CA LYS A 1 -1.69 -3.86 23.41
C LYS A 1 -0.65 -4.64 24.20
N GLY A 2 0.63 -4.28 24.08
CA GLY A 2 1.71 -4.95 24.84
C GLY A 2 1.76 -4.36 26.25
N THR A 3 1.76 -5.21 27.25
CA THR A 3 1.94 -4.83 28.66
C THR A 3 3.42 -4.68 28.95
N THR A 4 3.80 -3.65 29.70
CA THR A 4 5.15 -3.49 30.24
C THR A 4 5.36 -4.58 31.29
N SER A 5 6.21 -5.56 31.00
CA SER A 5 6.69 -6.51 32.02
C SER A 5 7.85 -5.87 32.79
N ILE A 6 8.03 -6.30 34.05
CA ILE A 6 9.00 -5.78 35.03
C ILE A 6 10.49 -5.89 34.61
N GLY A 7 10.79 -6.38 33.40
CA GLY A 7 12.15 -6.47 32.84
C GLY A 7 12.33 -5.88 31.44
N THR A 8 11.38 -5.10 30.91
CA THR A 8 11.50 -4.54 29.55
C THR A 8 12.15 -3.14 29.60
N ALA A 9 13.38 -3.01 29.10
CA ALA A 9 14.12 -1.74 29.07
C ALA A 9 13.51 -0.68 28.12
N ALA A 10 12.72 -1.07 27.12
CA ALA A 10 11.91 -0.16 26.31
C ALA A 10 10.81 -0.89 25.53
N LEU A 11 9.56 -0.42 25.61
CA LEU A 11 8.46 -0.88 24.75
C LEU A 11 8.41 -0.04 23.48
N VAL A 12 8.85 -0.59 22.34
CA VAL A 12 8.69 0.06 21.03
C VAL A 12 7.38 -0.38 20.40
N TRP A 13 6.46 0.56 20.19
CA TRP A 13 5.19 0.29 19.52
C TRP A 13 5.07 1.14 18.25
N SER A 14 4.41 0.57 17.24
CA SER A 14 4.11 1.25 15.98
C SER A 14 2.60 1.33 15.79
N LYS A 15 2.12 2.41 15.15
CA LYS A 15 0.74 2.49 14.64
C LYS A 15 0.51 1.57 13.43
N ALA A 16 1.57 1.00 12.86
CA ALA A 16 1.52 0.15 11.67
C ALA A 16 2.36 -1.14 11.82
N PRO A 17 2.13 -1.98 12.84
CA PRO A 17 2.97 -3.15 13.12
C PRO A 17 2.96 -4.16 11.96
N ALA A 18 1.82 -4.32 11.28
CA ALA A 18 1.71 -5.20 10.12
C ALA A 18 2.56 -4.73 8.92
N ILE A 19 2.72 -3.42 8.73
CA ILE A 19 3.56 -2.87 7.65
C ILE A 19 5.03 -3.13 7.96
N VAL A 20 5.43 -2.89 9.22
CA VAL A 20 6.79 -3.15 9.70
C VAL A 20 7.15 -4.63 9.52
N GLY A 21 6.31 -5.55 10.02
CA GLY A 21 6.53 -6.99 9.86
C GLY A 21 6.51 -7.46 8.41
N ALA A 22 5.70 -6.84 7.54
CA ALA A 22 5.72 -7.14 6.11
C ALA A 22 7.07 -6.74 5.47
N HIS A 23 7.67 -5.62 5.88
CA HIS A 23 8.99 -5.22 5.37
C HIS A 23 10.15 -6.01 5.98
N ASP A 24 9.95 -6.68 7.11
CA ASP A 24 10.91 -7.63 7.67
C ASP A 24 10.86 -8.99 6.95
N THR A 25 9.65 -9.47 6.64
CA THR A 25 9.43 -10.79 6.00
C THR A 25 9.53 -10.76 4.47
N GLY A 26 9.21 -9.65 3.82
CA GLY A 26 9.19 -9.51 2.36
C GLY A 26 8.17 -10.42 1.63
N PRO A 27 6.88 -10.42 2.04
CA PRO A 27 5.91 -11.39 1.57
C PRO A 27 5.51 -11.18 0.11
N LEU A 28 5.07 -12.27 -0.52
CA LEU A 28 4.41 -12.26 -1.81
C LEU A 28 2.93 -11.91 -1.61
N ILE A 29 2.49 -10.80 -2.20
CA ILE A 29 1.12 -10.31 -2.16
C ILE A 29 0.40 -10.72 -3.44
N ARG A 30 -0.74 -11.40 -3.28
CA ARG A 30 -1.63 -11.82 -4.37
C ARG A 30 -3.08 -11.49 -4.02
N SER A 31 -3.96 -11.54 -5.01
CA SER A 31 -5.39 -11.40 -4.72
C SER A 31 -5.86 -12.54 -3.81
N LYS A 32 -6.77 -12.23 -2.87
CA LYS A 32 -7.48 -13.24 -2.08
C LYS A 32 -8.52 -13.98 -2.93
N THR A 33 -9.11 -13.26 -3.89
CA THR A 33 -10.20 -13.76 -4.74
C THR A 33 -9.87 -13.44 -6.20
N GLY A 34 -9.74 -14.50 -7.01
CA GLY A 34 -9.42 -14.38 -8.44
C GLY A 34 -7.94 -14.22 -8.75
N PHE A 35 -7.63 -14.13 -10.04
CA PHE A 35 -6.27 -14.14 -10.57
C PHE A 35 -5.56 -12.78 -10.48
N TRP A 36 -6.30 -11.67 -10.58
CA TRP A 36 -5.72 -10.34 -10.71
C TRP A 36 -5.78 -9.55 -9.39
N LEU A 37 -4.66 -8.96 -9.02
CA LEU A 37 -4.60 -7.85 -8.06
C LEU A 37 -4.85 -6.54 -8.81
N ALA A 38 -6.00 -5.92 -8.56
CA ALA A 38 -6.35 -4.62 -9.14
C ALA A 38 -5.77 -3.48 -8.29
N ILE A 39 -4.74 -2.81 -8.79
CA ILE A 39 -4.09 -1.67 -8.16
C ILE A 39 -4.66 -0.38 -8.77
N PRO A 40 -5.38 0.45 -7.99
CA PRO A 40 -5.95 1.69 -8.51
C PRO A 40 -4.85 2.68 -8.88
N THR A 41 -5.01 3.34 -10.01
CA THR A 41 -4.20 4.51 -10.39
C THR A 41 -4.76 5.76 -9.70
N PRO A 42 -4.03 6.89 -9.69
CA PRO A 42 -4.59 8.16 -9.19
C PRO A 42 -5.92 8.55 -9.86
N ALA A 43 -6.10 8.18 -11.15
CA ALA A 43 -7.31 8.45 -11.90
C ALA A 43 -8.54 7.70 -11.37
N ALA A 44 -8.37 6.58 -10.66
CA ALA A 44 -9.48 5.85 -10.03
C ALA A 44 -10.12 6.64 -8.89
N GLY A 45 -9.31 7.40 -8.14
CA GLY A 45 -9.72 8.08 -6.92
C GLY A 45 -9.86 7.13 -5.72
N ARG A 46 -10.54 7.60 -4.67
CA ARG A 46 -10.75 6.85 -3.42
C ARG A 46 -12.13 6.20 -3.37
N GLY A 47 -12.20 5.05 -2.71
CA GLY A 47 -13.42 4.30 -2.47
C GLY A 47 -14.26 4.88 -1.33
N LEU A 48 -15.28 4.13 -0.93
CA LEU A 48 -16.15 4.47 0.20
C LEU A 48 -15.31 4.70 1.48
N ARG A 49 -15.68 5.73 2.26
CA ARG A 49 -14.98 6.14 3.50
C ARG A 49 -13.47 6.36 3.32
N GLY A 50 -13.03 6.71 2.11
CA GLY A 50 -11.62 6.96 1.81
C GLY A 50 -10.77 5.70 1.63
N GLY A 51 -11.40 4.51 1.58
CA GLY A 51 -10.72 3.24 1.37
C GLY A 51 -10.21 3.03 -0.06
N ARG A 52 -9.64 1.85 -0.29
CA ARG A 52 -9.19 1.41 -1.62
C ARG A 52 -10.41 1.10 -2.48
N ILE A 53 -10.55 1.82 -3.60
CA ILE A 53 -11.64 1.59 -4.56
C ILE A 53 -11.43 0.26 -5.30
N THR A 54 -12.51 -0.50 -5.49
CA THR A 54 -12.50 -1.73 -6.30
C THR A 54 -12.99 -1.46 -7.73
N PRO A 55 -12.65 -2.29 -8.73
CA PRO A 55 -13.16 -2.14 -10.09
C PRO A 55 -14.69 -2.07 -10.16
N GLY A 56 -15.39 -3.02 -9.53
CA GLY A 56 -16.86 -3.03 -9.54
C GLY A 56 -17.48 -1.84 -8.79
N GLU A 57 -16.85 -1.36 -7.71
CA GLU A 57 -17.29 -0.12 -7.06
C GLU A 57 -17.09 1.09 -7.97
N TRP A 58 -15.97 1.17 -8.68
CA TRP A 58 -15.68 2.27 -9.60
C TRP A 58 -16.71 2.34 -10.72
N GLU A 59 -17.04 1.20 -11.35
CA GLU A 59 -18.05 1.12 -12.42
C GLU A 59 -19.42 1.59 -11.91
N ARG A 60 -19.89 1.06 -10.78
CA ARG A 60 -21.17 1.44 -10.16
C ARG A 60 -21.23 2.93 -9.85
N ARG A 61 -20.13 3.51 -9.35
CA ARG A 61 -20.08 4.90 -8.92
C ARG A 61 -19.93 5.90 -10.07
N ARG A 62 -19.21 5.51 -11.12
CA ARG A 62 -18.91 6.39 -12.26
C ARG A 62 -19.85 6.20 -13.44
N GLY A 63 -20.64 5.12 -13.47
CA GLY A 63 -21.57 4.82 -14.56
C GLY A 63 -20.87 4.49 -15.88
N LEU A 64 -19.60 4.09 -15.83
CA LEU A 64 -18.80 3.67 -16.98
C LEU A 64 -18.35 2.23 -16.77
N ARG A 65 -18.41 1.42 -17.81
CA ARG A 65 -17.83 0.08 -17.79
C ARG A 65 -16.33 0.16 -18.06
N LEU A 66 -15.58 -0.63 -17.32
CA LEU A 66 -14.14 -0.78 -17.52
C LEU A 66 -13.90 -1.81 -18.61
N ARG A 67 -13.04 -1.47 -19.57
CA ARG A 67 -12.57 -2.39 -20.59
C ARG A 67 -11.24 -2.98 -20.17
N PHE A 68 -11.15 -4.30 -20.26
CA PHE A 68 -9.89 -5.01 -20.07
C PHE A 68 -8.98 -4.82 -21.29
N VAL A 69 -7.72 -4.50 -21.03
CA VAL A 69 -6.67 -4.38 -22.05
C VAL A 69 -5.50 -5.26 -21.65
N TYR A 70 -5.28 -6.32 -22.41
CA TYR A 70 -4.11 -7.16 -22.27
C TYR A 70 -2.86 -6.43 -22.75
N ARG A 71 -1.76 -6.59 -22.00
CA ARG A 71 -0.45 -6.08 -22.38
C ARG A 71 0.58 -7.20 -22.31
N ARG A 72 1.21 -7.49 -23.44
CA ARG A 72 2.26 -8.51 -23.54
C ARG A 72 3.50 -8.15 -22.71
N ARG A 73 3.81 -6.85 -22.59
CA ARG A 73 4.90 -6.32 -21.76
C ARG A 73 4.32 -5.39 -20.70
N GLY A 74 4.41 -5.81 -19.43
CA GLY A 74 3.96 -5.06 -18.25
C GLY A 74 2.54 -5.41 -17.77
N PRO A 75 2.02 -4.70 -16.76
CA PRO A 75 0.70 -4.96 -16.19
C PRO A 75 -0.43 -4.81 -17.22
N SER A 76 -1.40 -5.73 -17.19
CA SER A 76 -2.66 -5.56 -17.92
C SER A 76 -3.48 -4.44 -17.28
N LEU A 77 -4.46 -3.89 -17.99
CA LEU A 77 -5.15 -2.68 -17.54
C LEU A 77 -6.66 -2.88 -17.51
N LEU A 78 -7.32 -2.20 -16.56
CA LEU A 78 -8.72 -1.83 -16.67
C LEU A 78 -8.80 -0.35 -17.00
N VAL A 79 -9.45 -0.06 -18.11
CA VAL A 79 -9.45 1.27 -18.73
C VAL A 79 -10.89 1.77 -18.83
N ALA A 80 -11.09 3.05 -18.54
CA ALA A 80 -12.35 3.73 -18.80
C ALA A 80 -12.28 4.45 -20.14
N ASP A 81 -13.08 4.00 -21.10
CA ASP A 81 -13.28 4.71 -22.35
C ASP A 81 -14.25 5.88 -22.15
N ARG A 82 -14.11 6.91 -23.00
CA ARG A 82 -14.99 8.09 -23.01
C ARG A 82 -15.03 8.81 -21.65
N ALA A 83 -13.97 8.69 -20.87
CA ALA A 83 -13.82 9.38 -19.60
C ALA A 83 -13.38 10.83 -19.85
N ARG A 84 -13.44 11.66 -18.81
CA ARG A 84 -12.73 12.94 -18.72
C ARG A 84 -12.00 13.00 -17.39
N ILE A 85 -10.92 13.75 -17.33
CA ILE A 85 -10.20 14.00 -16.07
C ILE A 85 -10.79 15.24 -15.40
N ASN A 86 -11.18 15.14 -14.14
CA ASN A 86 -11.67 16.27 -13.36
C ASN A 86 -10.51 17.06 -12.73
N LYS A 87 -10.80 18.20 -12.09
CA LYS A 87 -9.78 19.03 -11.40
C LYS A 87 -8.99 18.29 -10.30
N ARG A 88 -9.48 17.13 -9.83
CA ARG A 88 -8.82 16.27 -8.83
C ARG A 88 -7.96 15.18 -9.46
N GLY A 89 -7.78 15.19 -10.78
CA GLY A 89 -7.04 14.16 -11.52
C GLY A 89 -7.79 12.84 -11.69
N GLN A 90 -9.09 12.79 -11.38
CA GLN A 90 -9.86 11.55 -11.43
C GLN A 90 -10.62 11.40 -12.74
N ALA A 91 -10.65 10.19 -13.27
CA ALA A 91 -11.50 9.83 -14.40
C ALA A 91 -12.96 9.76 -13.98
N VAL A 92 -13.80 10.47 -14.71
CA VAL A 92 -15.25 10.49 -14.55
C VAL A 92 -15.91 10.38 -15.92
N ALA A 93 -17.19 10.02 -15.95
CA ALA A 93 -17.97 10.03 -17.19
C ALA A 93 -17.90 11.40 -17.88
N SER A 94 -17.56 11.39 -19.18
CA SER A 94 -17.74 12.57 -20.01
C SER A 94 -19.20 12.73 -20.39
N ARG A 95 -19.67 13.98 -20.44
CA ARG A 95 -21.03 14.33 -20.91
C ARG A 95 -21.04 14.81 -22.36
N ALA A 96 -19.87 14.91 -22.99
CA ALA A 96 -19.76 15.38 -24.37
C ALA A 96 -20.30 14.34 -25.35
N LYS A 97 -21.27 14.74 -26.18
CA LYS A 97 -21.87 13.88 -27.22
C LYS A 97 -20.92 13.61 -28.38
N THR A 98 -20.08 14.59 -28.74
CA THR A 98 -19.19 14.57 -29.92
C THR A 98 -17.79 14.04 -29.64
N GLY A 99 -17.52 13.52 -28.45
CA GLY A 99 -16.18 13.02 -28.10
C GLY A 99 -15.17 14.11 -27.69
N ARG A 100 -15.51 15.39 -27.78
CA ARG A 100 -14.60 16.49 -27.39
C ARG A 100 -14.17 16.35 -25.93
N ASN A 101 -12.86 16.41 -25.68
CA ASN A 101 -12.22 16.22 -24.36
C ASN A 101 -12.48 14.85 -23.70
N GLN A 102 -12.86 13.83 -24.47
CA GLN A 102 -12.87 12.45 -23.99
C GLN A 102 -11.45 11.87 -24.02
N VAL A 103 -11.16 11.05 -23.03
CA VAL A 103 -9.89 10.33 -22.89
C VAL A 103 -10.15 8.87 -22.55
N THR A 104 -9.18 8.05 -22.91
CA THR A 104 -9.08 6.65 -22.50
C THR A 104 -8.14 6.59 -21.30
N ALA A 105 -8.71 6.46 -20.10
CA ALA A 105 -7.96 6.58 -18.85
C ALA A 105 -7.68 5.21 -18.24
N PRO A 106 -6.40 4.83 -17.99
CA PRO A 106 -6.08 3.66 -17.19
C PRO A 106 -6.52 3.85 -15.74
N ILE A 107 -7.44 3.02 -15.27
CA ILE A 107 -8.04 3.11 -13.93
C ILE A 107 -7.39 2.12 -12.97
N PHE A 108 -7.13 0.89 -13.42
CA PHE A 108 -6.43 -0.10 -12.61
C PHE A 108 -5.30 -0.76 -13.39
N LEU A 109 -4.18 -0.98 -12.69
CA LEU A 109 -3.15 -1.92 -13.10
C LEU A 109 -3.55 -3.30 -12.57
N LEU A 110 -3.54 -4.30 -13.45
CA LEU A 110 -3.79 -5.70 -13.14
C LEU A 110 -2.47 -6.46 -13.17
N VAL A 111 -2.07 -6.95 -12.00
CA VAL A 111 -0.89 -7.78 -11.81
C VAL A 111 -1.28 -9.09 -11.13
N PRO A 112 -0.66 -10.24 -11.44
CA PRO A 112 -1.00 -11.49 -10.77
C PRO A 112 -0.58 -11.50 -9.31
N GLN A 113 0.62 -10.97 -9.04
CA GLN A 113 1.24 -10.92 -7.71
C GLN A 113 2.33 -9.85 -7.66
N VAL A 114 2.66 -9.38 -6.46
CA VAL A 114 3.77 -8.44 -6.21
C VAL A 114 4.55 -8.89 -4.98
N LYS A 115 5.89 -8.85 -5.05
CA LYS A 115 6.74 -9.14 -3.90
C LYS A 115 7.07 -7.84 -3.17
N LEU A 116 6.78 -7.78 -1.87
CA LEU A 116 7.20 -6.64 -1.06
C LEU A 116 8.70 -6.76 -0.78
N PRO A 117 9.52 -5.71 -0.99
CA PRO A 117 10.94 -5.78 -0.70
C PRO A 117 11.18 -5.88 0.82
N LYS A 118 12.07 -6.79 1.22
CA LYS A 118 12.61 -6.84 2.58
C LYS A 118 13.47 -5.60 2.80
N ARG A 119 13.06 -4.73 3.71
CA ARG A 119 13.74 -3.48 4.07
C ARG A 119 14.26 -3.45 5.49
N LEU A 120 13.77 -4.35 6.34
CA LEU A 120 14.13 -4.44 7.75
C LEU A 120 14.66 -5.83 8.07
N ASP A 121 15.47 -5.92 9.11
CA ASP A 121 15.85 -7.19 9.72
C ASP A 121 15.77 -7.04 11.25
N LEU A 122 14.57 -7.28 11.78
CA LEU A 122 14.26 -7.01 13.18
C LEU A 122 15.02 -7.96 14.11
N ALA A 123 15.30 -9.19 13.69
CA ALA A 123 16.07 -10.15 14.48
C ALA A 123 17.50 -9.66 14.67
N ARG A 124 18.18 -9.31 13.57
CA ARG A 124 19.54 -8.79 13.61
C ARG A 124 19.64 -7.51 14.42
N ASP A 125 18.69 -6.60 14.24
CA ASP A 125 18.71 -5.32 14.95
C ASP A 125 18.40 -5.50 16.45
N ALA A 126 17.58 -6.50 16.83
CA ALA A 126 17.33 -6.87 18.22
C ALA A 126 18.57 -7.49 18.89
N GLU A 127 19.29 -8.39 18.21
CA GLU A 127 20.54 -8.97 18.71
C GLU A 127 21.58 -7.88 19.00
N ARG A 128 21.79 -6.96 18.04
CA ARG A 128 22.71 -5.82 18.23
C ARG A 128 22.33 -4.95 19.43
N ALA A 129 21.03 -4.71 19.63
CA ALA A 129 20.55 -3.94 20.77
C ALA A 129 20.84 -4.68 22.09
N LEU A 130 20.58 -5.98 22.16
CA LEU A 130 20.91 -6.81 23.32
C LEU A 130 22.41 -6.80 23.63
N ASP A 131 23.25 -6.96 22.63
CA ASP A 131 24.71 -6.95 22.79
C ASP A 131 25.25 -5.61 23.33
N SER A 132 24.53 -4.51 23.07
CA SER A 132 24.90 -3.17 23.58
C SER A 132 24.51 -2.92 25.03
N VAL A 133 23.61 -3.73 25.61
CA VAL A 133 23.03 -3.50 26.95
C VAL A 133 24.12 -3.38 28.04
N PRO A 134 25.15 -4.23 28.11
CA PRO A 134 26.19 -4.09 29.13
C PRO A 134 26.90 -2.74 29.08
N GLY A 135 27.23 -2.25 27.87
CA GLY A 135 27.87 -0.96 27.69
C GLY A 135 27.00 0.21 28.14
N VAL A 136 25.69 0.15 27.85
CA VAL A 136 24.71 1.16 28.29
C VAL A 136 24.55 1.16 29.80
N ILE A 137 24.53 -0.02 30.45
CA ILE A 137 24.46 -0.12 31.91
C ILE A 137 25.68 0.55 32.56
N VAL A 138 26.88 0.24 32.08
CA VAL A 138 28.12 0.80 32.62
C VAL A 138 28.14 2.33 32.44
N ALA A 139 27.77 2.84 31.27
CA ALA A 139 27.73 4.28 31.00
C ALA A 139 26.81 5.03 31.98
N ASN A 140 25.58 4.55 32.18
CA ASN A 140 24.61 5.19 33.08
C ASN A 140 24.97 5.06 34.56
N TRP A 141 25.67 3.98 34.96
CA TRP A 141 26.12 3.79 36.34
C TRP A 141 27.25 4.76 36.73
N VAL A 142 28.15 5.08 35.79
CA VAL A 142 29.24 6.04 36.00
C VAL A 142 28.72 7.47 36.07
N GLU A 143 27.69 7.80 35.27
CA GLU A 143 27.11 9.14 35.20
C GLU A 143 26.32 9.52 36.47
N GLY A 144 25.59 8.58 37.09
CA GLY A 144 24.87 8.79 38.35
C GLY A 144 25.75 8.84 39.62
N ARG A 145 27.07 8.74 39.46
CA ARG A 145 28.05 8.79 40.57
C ARG A 145 28.81 10.13 40.67
N ARG A 146 28.44 11.11 39.84
CA ARG A 146 28.82 12.53 39.95
C ARG A 146 27.65 13.33 40.51
#